data_AF-B1W2R5-F1
#
_entry.id   AF-B1W2R5-F1
#
_cell.length_a   1.000
_cell.length_b   1.000
_cell.length_c   1.000
_cell.angle_alpha   90.00
_cell.angle_beta   90.00
_cell.angle_gamma   90.00
#
_symmetry.space_group_name_H-M   'P 1'
#
loop_
_entity.id
_entity.type
_entity.pdbx_description
1 polymer ?
#
loop_
_entity_poly.entity_id
_entity_poly.type
_entity_poly.pdbx_seq_one_letter_code
_entity_poly.pdbx_strand_id
1 'polypeptide(L)' 'MADLAQTAPAPPDPLARAQLSGLLTTLCLLQAADLPADAGRRLSLLRKARSHARTTTVLTAYLLNDSTFRR' A
#
# COMPACT_ATOMS: atom_id res chain seq x y z
N MET A 1 5.60 -7.01 -15.86
CA MET A 1 4.53 -7.33 -14.89
C MET A 1 3.53 -6.21 -14.93
N ALA A 2 2.27 -6.52 -15.26
CA ALA A 2 1.19 -5.54 -15.39
C ALA A 2 1.01 -4.76 -14.08
N ASP A 3 0.71 -3.47 -14.20
CA ASP A 3 0.47 -2.54 -13.10
C ASP A 3 -0.82 -2.97 -12.37
N LEU A 4 -0.69 -3.90 -11.41
CA LEU A 4 -1.79 -4.46 -10.63
C LEU A 4 -2.60 -3.37 -9.89
N ALA A 5 -2.02 -2.19 -9.72
CA ALA A 5 -2.63 -1.05 -9.06
C ALA A 5 -3.49 -0.17 -9.99
N GLN A 6 -3.39 -0.32 -11.32
CA GLN A 6 -3.96 0.65 -12.27
C GLN A 6 -5.31 0.26 -12.87
N THR A 7 -5.76 -0.99 -12.72
CA THR A 7 -6.94 -1.50 -13.45
C THR A 7 -8.00 -2.19 -12.61
N ALA A 8 -7.75 -2.50 -11.34
CA ALA A 8 -8.77 -3.13 -10.49
C ALA A 8 -9.46 -2.09 -9.61
N PRO A 9 -10.81 -2.04 -9.56
CA PRO A 9 -11.51 -1.26 -8.55
C PRO A 9 -11.07 -1.71 -7.17
N ALA A 10 -10.92 -0.76 -6.24
CA ALA A 10 -10.53 -1.08 -4.87
C ALA A 10 -11.55 -2.08 -4.28
N PRO A 11 -11.10 -3.17 -3.62
CA PRO A 11 -12.02 -4.14 -3.05
C PRO A 11 -12.95 -3.46 -2.03
N PRO A 12 -14.22 -3.88 -1.91
CA PRO A 12 -15.16 -3.24 -1.00
C PRO A 12 -14.79 -3.48 0.47
N ASP A 13 -14.12 -4.59 0.78
CA ASP A 13 -13.71 -4.95 2.13
C ASP A 13 -12.48 -4.14 2.61
N PRO A 14 -12.58 -3.41 3.74
CA PRO A 14 -11.46 -2.66 4.32
C PRO A 14 -10.25 -3.54 4.67
N LEU A 15 -10.44 -4.81 5.06
CA LEU A 15 -9.33 -5.71 5.36
C LEU A 15 -8.58 -6.08 4.07
N ALA A 16 -9.29 -6.51 3.03
CA ALA A 16 -8.71 -6.76 1.71
C ALA A 16 -7.96 -5.53 1.15
N ARG A 17 -8.50 -4.32 1.32
CA ARG A 17 -7.84 -3.07 0.91
C ARG A 17 -6.54 -2.81 1.68
N ALA A 18 -6.51 -3.10 2.98
CA ALA A 18 -5.31 -2.96 3.79
C ALA A 18 -4.22 -3.96 3.37
N GLN A 19 -4.61 -5.21 3.09
CA GLN A 19 -3.70 -6.26 2.60
C GLN A 19 -3.11 -5.88 1.24
N LEU A 20 -3.94 -5.48 0.28
CA LEU A 20 -3.49 -5.05 -1.05
C LEU A 20 -2.52 -3.86 -0.96
N SER A 21 -2.85 -2.86 -0.14
CA SER A 21 -1.98 -1.70 0.08
C SER A 21 -0.65 -2.10 0.74
N GLY A 22 -0.68 -3.07 1.66
CA GLY A 22 0.54 -3.65 2.26
C GLY A 22 1.44 -4.30 1.21
N LEU A 23 0.87 -5.12 0.32
CA LEU A 23 1.62 -5.76 -0.77
C LEU A 23 2.17 -4.75 -1.79
N LEU A 24 1.40 -3.72 -2.15
CA LEU A 24 1.89 -2.67 -3.03
C LEU A 24 3.03 -1.86 -2.40
N THR A 25 3.00 -1.69 -1.07
CA THR A 25 4.09 -1.06 -0.32
C THR A 25 5.38 -1.86 -0.46
N THR A 26 5.32 -3.18 -0.20
CA THR A 26 6.50 -4.04 -0.27
C THR A 26 7.06 -4.11 -1.70
N LEU A 27 6.20 -4.21 -2.71
CA LEU A 27 6.61 -4.18 -4.12
C LEU A 27 7.33 -2.87 -4.50
N CYS A 28 6.81 -1.71 -4.10
CA CYS A 28 7.46 -0.43 -4.38
C CYS A 28 8.85 -0.34 -3.72
N LEU A 29 9.01 -0.88 -2.51
CA LEU A 29 10.29 -0.89 -1.80
C LEU A 29 11.30 -1.82 -2.48
N LEU A 30 10.88 -3.01 -2.90
CA LEU A 30 11.74 -3.94 -3.63
C LEU A 30 12.19 -3.34 -4.98
N GLN A 31 11.29 -2.71 -5.73
CA GLN A 31 11.62 -2.03 -6.98
C GLN A 31 12.58 -0.85 -6.75
N ALA A 32 12.44 -0.11 -5.64
CA ALA A 32 13.31 0.99 -5.30
C ALA A 32 14.73 0.54 -4.90
N ALA A 33 14.86 -0.65 -4.31
CA ALA A 33 16.15 -1.24 -3.94
C ALA A 33 16.98 -1.65 -5.18
N ASP A 34 16.31 -2.07 -6.24
CA ASP A 34 16.92 -2.55 -7.49
C ASP A 34 17.35 -1.40 -8.44
N LEU A 35 17.11 -0.14 -8.05
CA LEU A 35 17.38 1.07 -8.85
C LEU A 35 18.43 1.99 -8.21
N PRO A 36 19.72 1.58 -8.12
CA PRO A 36 20.75 2.41 -7.49
C PRO A 36 21.14 3.65 -8.31
N ALA A 37 20.95 3.66 -9.64
CA ALA A 37 21.41 4.74 -10.53
C ALA A 37 20.34 5.80 -10.88
N ASP A 38 19.04 5.51 -10.71
CA ASP A 38 17.94 6.42 -11.06
C ASP A 38 17.27 6.98 -9.80
N ALA A 39 17.88 8.05 -9.26
CA ALA A 39 17.41 8.71 -8.04
C ALA A 39 15.97 9.25 -8.17
N GLY A 40 15.56 9.71 -9.36
CA GLY A 40 14.22 10.25 -9.60
C GLY A 40 13.14 9.16 -9.53
N ARG A 41 13.38 8.04 -10.22
CA ARG A 41 12.46 6.90 -10.19
C ARG A 41 12.41 6.24 -8.82
N ARG A 42 13.55 6.11 -8.14
CA ARG A 42 13.62 5.63 -6.76
C ARG A 42 12.78 6.51 -5.82
N LEU A 43 12.91 7.83 -5.90
CA LEU A 43 12.12 8.75 -5.09
C LEU A 43 10.62 8.63 -5.36
N SER A 44 10.21 8.47 -6.63
CA SER A 44 8.81 8.24 -7.00
C SER A 44 8.25 6.96 -6.38
N LEU A 45 9.01 5.85 -6.44
CA LEU A 45 8.63 4.57 -5.83
C LEU A 45 8.51 4.68 -4.30
N LEU A 46 9.45 5.37 -3.64
CA LEU A 46 9.38 5.59 -2.19
C LEU A 46 8.16 6.43 -1.79
N ARG A 47 7.78 7.44 -2.59
CA ARG A 47 6.54 8.21 -2.38
C ARG A 47 5.30 7.35 -2.54
N LYS A 48 5.26 6.47 -3.55
CA LYS A 48 4.17 5.50 -3.73
C LYS A 48 4.08 4.53 -2.54
N ALA A 49 5.21 3.95 -2.14
CA ALA A 49 5.28 3.07 -0.96
C ALA A 49 4.71 3.75 0.29
N ARG A 50 5.11 5.00 0.56
CA ARG A 50 4.57 5.79 1.68
C ARG A 50 3.06 5.99 1.60
N SER A 51 2.53 6.28 0.41
CA SER A 51 1.09 6.45 0.21
C SER A 51 0.32 5.16 0.54
N HIS A 52 0.79 4.02 0.02
CA HIS A 52 0.19 2.72 0.29
C HIS A 52 0.26 2.33 1.77
N ALA A 53 1.40 2.54 2.43
CA ALA A 53 1.57 2.28 3.86
C ALA A 53 0.57 3.09 4.71
N ARG A 54 0.36 4.37 4.37
CA ARG A 54 -0.64 5.21 5.06
C ARG A 54 -2.05 4.62 4.95
N THR A 55 -2.44 4.13 3.78
CA THR A 55 -3.74 3.48 3.58
C THR A 55 -3.88 2.25 4.48
N THR A 56 -2.84 1.40 4.55
CA THR A 56 -2.83 0.24 5.44
C THR A 56 -3.01 0.66 6.91
N THR A 57 -2.29 1.69 7.38
CA THR A 57 -2.41 2.20 8.75
C THR A 57 -3.82 2.71 9.05
N VAL A 58 -4.42 3.49 8.14
CA VAL A 58 -5.77 4.04 8.35
C VAL A 58 -6.81 2.92 8.44
N LEU A 59 -6.76 1.95 7.53
CA LEU A 59 -7.75 0.86 7.49
C LEU A 59 -7.59 -0.09 8.67
N THR A 60 -6.37 -0.42 9.07
CA THR A 60 -6.13 -1.26 10.25
C THR A 60 -6.56 -0.57 11.54
N ALA A 61 -6.30 0.74 11.69
CA ALA A 61 -6.81 1.52 12.81
C ALA A 61 -8.35 1.56 12.84
N TYR A 62 -9.00 1.75 11.69
CA TYR A 62 -10.46 1.66 11.58
C TYR A 62 -10.99 0.31 12.06
N LEU A 63 -10.41 -0.80 11.60
CA LEU A 63 -10.82 -2.16 11.98
C LEU A 63 -10.60 -2.44 13.48
N LEU A 64 -9.50 -1.94 14.04
CA LEU A 64 -9.24 -2.02 15.48
C LEU A 64 -10.29 -1.25 16.29
N ASN A 65 -10.65 -0.03 15.86
CA ASN A 65 -11.68 0.75 16.52
C ASN A 65 -13.06 0.06 16.40
N ASP A 66 -13.45 -0.37 15.19
CA ASP A 66 -14.73 -1.05 14.96
C ASP A 66 -14.87 -2.32 15.80
N SER A 67 -13.79 -3.10 15.94
CA SER A 67 -13.77 -4.29 16.82
C SER A 67 -13.78 -3.96 18.32
N THR A 68 -13.30 -2.78 18.72
CA THR A 68 -13.29 -2.33 20.12
C THR A 68 -14.65 -1.77 20.55
N PHE A 69 -15.34 -1.03 19.68
CA PHE A 69 -16.64 -0.38 19.97
C PHE A 69 -17.86 -1.28 19.74
N ARG A 70 -17.71 -2.43 19.06
CA ARG A 70 -18.78 -3.43 18.90
C ARG A 70 -18.83 -4.50 20.01
N ARG A 71 -18.04 -4.34 21.08
CA ARG A 71 -18.14 -5.13 22.31
C ARG A 71 -19.06 -4.45 23.31
#